data_AF-A0A1Q9NWH8-F1
#
_entry.id   AF-A0A1Q9NWH8-F1
#
_cell.length_a   1.000
_cell.length_b   1.000
_cell.length_c   1.000
_cell.angle_alpha   90.00
_cell.angle_beta   90.00
_cell.angle_gamma   90.00
#
_symmetry.space_group_name_H-M   'P 1'
#
loop_
_entity.id
_entity.type
_entity.pdbx_description
1 polymer ?
#
loop_
_entity_poly.entity_id
_entity_poly.type
_entity_poly.pdbx_seq_one_letter_code
_entity_poly.pdbx_strand_id
1 'polypeptide(L)' 'MSDSLGIFRKLTITDWPIIKELDGEAFPNDEIAEEDFNRLTLSDGFIGCFNKNQSNDLIGYLFLT' A
#
# COMPACT_ATOMS: atom_id res chain seq x y z
N MET A 1 -2.40 -25.21 -11.63
CA MET A 1 -1.36 -24.17 -11.42
C MET A 1 -2.03 -23.03 -10.68
N SER A 2 -1.42 -22.51 -9.61
CA SER A 2 -1.93 -21.32 -8.92
C SER A 2 -1.42 -20.11 -9.67
N ASP A 3 -2.27 -19.43 -10.42
CA ASP A 3 -1.94 -18.10 -10.94
C ASP A 3 -1.95 -17.14 -9.76
N SER A 4 -0.76 -16.75 -9.26
CA SER A 4 -0.69 -15.70 -8.25
C SER A 4 -1.31 -14.42 -8.83
N LEU A 5 -2.10 -13.70 -8.04
CA LEU A 5 -2.76 -12.46 -8.47
C LEU A 5 -1.92 -11.22 -8.17
N GLY A 6 -0.99 -11.30 -7.21
CA GLY A 6 -0.24 -10.14 -6.74
C GLY A 6 1.28 -10.32 -6.58
N ILE A 7 1.97 -9.18 -6.59
CA ILE A 7 3.40 -9.00 -6.32
C ILE A 7 3.53 -8.17 -5.04
N PHE A 8 4.31 -8.68 -4.08
CA PHE A 8 4.62 -7.95 -2.86
C PHE A 8 5.89 -7.13 -3.02
N ARG A 9 5.84 -5.85 -2.67
CA ARG A 9 7.03 -4.99 -2.58
C ARG A 9 6.91 -3.99 -1.44
N LYS A 10 8.05 -3.48 -1.00
CA LYS A 10 8.10 -2.34 -0.08
C LYS A 10 7.42 -1.13 -0.74
N LEU A 11 6.58 -0.44 0.04
CA LEU A 11 5.99 0.83 -0.37
C LEU A 11 7.01 1.95 -0.26
N THR A 12 6.94 2.88 -1.19
CA THR A 12 7.77 4.08 -1.20
C THR A 12 6.90 5.32 -1.08
N ILE A 13 7.52 6.47 -0.81
CA ILE A 13 6.81 7.76 -0.74
C ILE A 13 6.01 8.06 -2.02
N THR A 14 6.41 7.51 -3.17
CA THR A 14 5.74 7.73 -4.46
C THR A 14 4.44 6.97 -4.60
N ASP A 15 4.20 5.97 -3.74
CA ASP A 15 2.97 5.17 -3.73
C ASP A 15 1.83 5.85 -2.95
N TRP A 16 2.11 6.99 -2.30
CA TRP A 16 1.14 7.74 -1.49
C TRP A 16 -0.20 8.00 -2.19
N PRO A 17 -0.26 8.46 -3.46
CA PRO A 17 -1.55 8.75 -4.10
C PRO A 17 -2.46 7.53 -4.17
N ILE A 18 -1.89 6.35 -4.45
CA ILE A 18 -2.62 5.10 -4.61
C ILE A 18 -3.05 4.58 -3.23
N ILE A 19 -2.19 4.72 -2.22
CA ILE A 19 -2.51 4.34 -0.84
C ILE A 19 -3.63 5.21 -0.30
N LYS A 20 -3.56 6.53 -0.48
CA LYS A 20 -4.57 7.48 -0.01
C LYS A 20 -5.96 7.17 -0.59
N GLU A 21 -6.02 6.85 -1.88
CA GLU A 21 -7.27 6.48 -2.54
C GLU A 21 -7.85 5.19 -1.93
N LEU A 22 -7.03 4.14 -1.84
CA LEU A 22 -7.44 2.86 -1.27
C LEU A 22 -7.82 2.95 0.22
N ASP A 23 -7.10 3.76 0.99
CA ASP A 23 -7.34 3.96 2.41
C ASP A 23 -8.59 4.78 2.68
N GLY A 24 -8.83 5.84 1.90
CA GLY A 24 -10.07 6.63 1.99
C GLY A 24 -11.32 5.83 1.62
N GLU A 25 -11.22 4.89 0.68
CA GLU A 25 -12.31 3.96 0.36
C GLU A 25 -12.52 2.90 1.46
N ALA A 26 -11.45 2.34 2.02
CA ALA A 26 -11.51 1.28 3.02
C ALA A 26 -11.84 1.78 4.44
N PHE A 27 -11.33 2.97 4.80
CA PHE A 27 -11.39 3.57 6.14
C PHE A 27 -11.79 5.06 6.07
N PRO A 28 -13.01 5.38 5.61
CA PRO A 28 -13.45 6.76 5.36
C PRO A 28 -13.49 7.69 6.58
N ASN A 29 -13.35 7.16 7.80
CA ASN A 29 -13.33 7.94 9.05
C ASN A 29 -11.98 7.85 9.78
N ASP A 30 -11.01 7.12 9.22
CA ASP A 30 -9.72 6.80 9.86
C ASP A 30 -8.62 6.74 8.80
N GLU A 31 -8.59 7.77 7.94
CA GLU A 31 -7.55 7.91 6.91
C GLU A 31 -6.18 8.08 7.55
N ILE A 32 -5.21 7.31 7.07
CA ILE A 32 -3.81 7.50 7.45
C ILE A 32 -3.35 8.90 7.03
N ALA A 33 -2.65 9.61 7.92
CA ALA A 33 -2.04 10.88 7.57
C ALA A 33 -0.81 10.68 6.66
N GLU A 34 -0.59 11.57 5.69
CA GLU A 34 0.58 11.53 4.80
C GLU A 34 1.91 11.55 5.59
N GLU A 35 1.95 12.28 6.69
CA GLU A 35 3.12 12.34 7.57
C GLU A 35 3.42 11.00 8.24
N ASP A 36 2.37 10.29 8.68
CA ASP A 36 2.51 8.94 9.22
C ASP A 36 2.95 7.97 8.13
N PHE A 37 2.31 7.99 6.95
CA PHE A 37 2.73 7.18 5.80
C PHE A 37 4.22 7.38 5.46
N ASN A 38 4.68 8.64 5.39
CA ASN A 38 6.08 8.97 5.11
C ASN A 38 7.02 8.45 6.20
N ARG A 39 6.63 8.56 7.47
CA ARG A 39 7.40 7.97 8.58
C ARG A 39 7.45 6.45 8.51
N LEU A 40 6.35 5.80 8.13
CA LEU A 40 6.24 4.34 8.06
C LEU A 40 6.97 3.75 6.85
N THR A 41 7.02 4.44 5.72
CA THR A 41 7.80 4.01 4.53
C THR A 41 9.31 4.06 4.76
N LEU A 42 9.78 4.89 5.71
CA LEU A 42 11.17 4.88 6.17
C LEU A 42 11.48 3.67 7.07
N SER A 43 10.46 3.04 7.66
CA SER A 43 10.60 1.76 8.37
C SER A 43 10.58 0.58 7.39
N ASP A 44 11.14 -0.56 7.78
CA ASP A 44 11.10 -1.78 6.95
C ASP A 44 9.74 -2.51 6.99
N GLY A 45 8.75 -1.96 7.70
CA GLY A 45 7.49 -2.63 8.02
C GLY A 45 6.33 -2.41 7.06
N PHE A 46 6.51 -1.73 5.93
CA PHE A 46 5.40 -1.34 5.05
C PHE A 46 5.46 -1.98 3.66
N ILE A 47 4.58 -2.96 3.44
CA ILE A 47 4.55 -3.82 2.25
C ILE A 47 3.21 -3.68 1.54
N GLY A 48 3.23 -3.40 0.24
CA GLY A 48 2.06 -3.37 -0.64
C GLY A 48 1.95 -4.64 -1.47
N CYS A 49 0.72 -5.05 -1.77
CA CYS A 49 0.38 -6.12 -2.70
C CYS A 49 -0.24 -5.51 -3.96
N PHE A 50 0.47 -5.62 -5.08
CA PHE A 50 0.08 -5.04 -6.36
C PHE A 50 -0.39 -6.10 -7.33
N ASN A 51 -1.34 -5.78 -8.21
CA ASN A 51 -1.73 -6.64 -9.31
C ASN A 51 -0.52 -6.96 -10.21
N LYS A 52 -0.23 -8.25 -10.43
CA LYS A 52 0.92 -8.64 -11.25
C LYS A 52 0.85 -8.15 -12.70
N ASN A 53 -0.35 -7.81 -13.18
CA ASN A 53 -0.59 -7.37 -14.55
C ASN A 53 -0.61 -5.84 -14.69
N GLN A 54 -0.68 -5.09 -13.57
CA GLN A 54 -0.75 -3.63 -13.53
C GLN A 54 0.01 -3.12 -12.31
N SER A 55 1.25 -2.66 -12.52
CA SER A 55 2.19 -2.33 -11.42
C SER A 55 1.74 -1.22 -10.47
N ASN A 56 0.73 -0.42 -10.84
CA ASN A 56 0.16 0.66 -10.03
C ASN A 56 -1.21 0.31 -9.44
N ASP A 57 -1.73 -0.88 -9.72
CA ASP A 57 -3.01 -1.35 -9.16
C ASP A 57 -2.72 -2.02 -7.82
N LEU A 58 -2.81 -1.24 -6.74
CA LEU A 58 -2.64 -1.72 -5.38
C LEU A 58 -3.93 -2.41 -4.92
N ILE A 59 -3.82 -3.68 -4.52
CA ILE A 59 -4.97 -4.49 -4.08
C ILE A 59 -5.08 -4.50 -2.55
N GLY A 60 -3.99 -4.22 -1.86
CA GLY A 60 -3.97 -4.08 -0.40
C GLY A 60 -2.56 -3.85 0.12
N TYR A 61 -2.46 -3.45 1.38
CA TYR A 61 -1.17 -3.23 2.04
C TYR A 61 -1.16 -3.85 3.44
N LEU A 62 0.03 -4.09 3.95
CA LEU A 62 0.28 -4.58 5.30
C LEU A 62 1.24 -3.63 6.01
N PHE A 63 0.83 -3.22 7.20
CA PHE A 63 1.71 -2.58 8.17
C PHE A 63 2.12 -3.57 9.26
N LEU A 64 3.42 -3.68 9.49
CA LEU A 64 3.99 -4.43 10.60
C LEU A 64 4.44 -3.43 11.68
N THR A 65 3.70 -3.37 12.79
CA THR A 65 4.11 -2.71 14.05
C THR A 65 5.02 -3.59 14.86
#